data_AF-A0AAN9Z477-F1
#
_entry.id   AF-A0AAN9Z477-F1
#
_cell.length_a   1.000
_cell.length_b   1.000
_cell.length_c   1.000
_cell.angle_alpha   90.00
_cell.angle_beta   90.00
_cell.angle_gamma   90.00
#
_symmetry.space_group_name_H-M   'P 1'
#
loop_
_entity.id
_entity.type
_entity.pdbx_description
1 polymer ?
#
loop_
_entity_poly.entity_id
_entity_poly.type
_entity_poly.pdbx_seq_one_letter_code
_entity_poly.pdbx_strand_id
1 'polypeptide(L)'
;MSEKEHRRHRSSFDYGYETKTPLGKRHSHHRSFSEKRARSPSNSFNDDSYASIVKKRKISPHPLLDGYQLIGDSLLLRFAEQVLFERCIYDNGMRYLGLCVSGQTIEELKERVENKFSPVGEKIILLIGTNNILQGASADDMRDSLVELLDLLDERAKRIVILTLPPIPKLENDGRFWYKFNSYNGFIKTLNIKRENVTVKDISQLFLEEGYCNMDYFERWYDRLQRRPDLIHLNRAGLLKIKTHLLKNNVLSEEES
;
A
#
# COMPACT_ATOMS: atom_id res chain seq x y z
N MET A 1 19.02 -9.59 -52.56
CA MET A 1 19.97 -8.46 -52.60
C MET A 1 19.16 -7.17 -52.54
N SER A 2 19.47 -6.32 -51.54
CA SER A 2 18.98 -4.95 -51.26
C SER A 2 17.46 -4.82 -51.01
N GLU A 3 16.91 -4.64 -49.80
CA GLU A 3 17.19 -3.74 -48.67
C GLU A 3 16.91 -2.24 -48.93
N LYS A 4 16.23 -1.61 -47.94
CA LYS A 4 15.86 -0.20 -47.68
C LYS A 4 14.37 0.15 -47.89
N GLU A 5 13.67 0.89 -47.03
CA GLU A 5 13.99 1.52 -45.74
C GLU A 5 12.69 1.94 -45.03
N HIS A 6 12.74 1.97 -43.69
CA HIS A 6 11.70 2.45 -42.77
C HIS A 6 11.41 3.96 -42.89
N ARG A 7 10.15 4.37 -42.65
CA ARG A 7 9.81 5.70 -42.11
C ARG A 7 8.88 5.57 -40.90
N ARG A 8 9.45 5.88 -39.73
CA ARG A 8 8.75 6.11 -38.46
C ARG A 8 8.37 7.59 -38.37
N HIS A 9 7.11 7.89 -38.07
CA HIS A 9 6.69 9.21 -37.60
C HIS A 9 6.91 9.29 -36.07
N ARG A 10 7.84 10.14 -35.63
CA ARG A 10 7.91 10.66 -34.25
C ARG A 10 7.54 12.14 -34.29
N SER A 11 6.51 12.51 -33.54
CA SER A 11 6.15 13.88 -33.21
C SER A 11 6.88 14.26 -31.92
N SER A 12 7.75 15.27 -32.00
CA SER A 12 8.43 15.90 -30.88
C SER A 12 7.69 17.20 -30.52
N PHE A 13 7.25 17.34 -29.28
CA PHE A 13 6.80 18.61 -28.72
C PHE A 13 7.96 19.23 -27.94
N ASP A 14 8.51 20.32 -28.49
CA ASP A 14 9.47 21.22 -27.86
C ASP A 14 8.75 22.13 -26.84
N TYR A 15 9.33 22.26 -25.64
CA TYR A 15 9.10 23.40 -24.76
C TYR A 15 10.47 23.97 -24.39
N GLY A 16 10.83 25.08 -25.04
CA GLY A 16 11.95 25.94 -24.64
C GLY A 16 11.46 27.03 -23.69
N TYR A 17 12.26 27.36 -22.68
CA TYR A 17 12.31 28.68 -22.06
C TYR A 17 13.73 29.01 -21.61
N GLU A 18 14.00 30.31 -21.63
CA GLU A 18 15.27 30.97 -21.90
C GLU A 18 16.24 31.07 -20.71
N THR A 19 17.52 31.14 -21.06
CA THR A 19 18.66 31.51 -20.20
C THR A 19 18.86 33.02 -20.15
N LYS A 20 19.00 33.62 -18.96
CA LYS A 20 19.75 34.89 -18.74
C LYS A 20 20.44 34.92 -17.37
N THR A 21 21.76 35.13 -17.38
CA THR A 21 22.61 35.73 -16.33
C THR A 21 23.19 37.05 -16.92
N PRO A 22 24.01 37.93 -16.25
CA PRO A 22 24.76 37.77 -15.00
C PRO A 22 24.99 39.04 -14.09
N LEU A 23 25.73 38.80 -12.99
CA LEU A 23 26.69 39.66 -12.25
C LEU A 23 26.24 40.67 -11.19
N GLY A 24 26.74 40.44 -9.96
CA GLY A 24 26.88 41.44 -8.88
C GLY A 24 27.70 40.90 -7.70
N LYS A 25 29.01 41.15 -7.70
CA LYS A 25 29.93 40.91 -6.56
C LYS A 25 29.57 41.83 -5.39
N ARG A 26 29.59 41.34 -4.13
CA ARG A 26 30.03 42.12 -2.96
C ARG A 26 30.29 41.26 -1.71
N HIS A 27 31.51 41.45 -1.20
CA HIS A 27 32.07 41.33 0.14
C HIS A 27 31.63 40.27 1.16
N SER A 28 32.65 39.50 1.55
CA SER A 28 32.84 38.69 2.74
C SER A 28 32.68 39.44 4.05
N HIS A 29 31.81 38.94 4.93
CA HIS A 29 31.95 39.07 6.38
C HIS A 29 31.71 37.71 7.06
N HIS A 30 32.75 37.27 7.76
CA HIS A 30 32.71 36.16 8.70
C HIS A 30 31.59 36.34 9.74
N ARG A 31 30.66 35.39 9.79
CA ARG A 31 29.96 35.02 11.02
C ARG A 31 29.91 33.50 11.12
N SER A 32 30.73 32.99 12.02
CA SER A 32 30.61 31.65 12.58
C SER A 32 29.24 31.51 13.26
N PHE A 33 28.38 30.65 12.73
CA PHE A 33 27.23 30.14 13.48
C PHE A 33 27.21 28.62 13.34
N SER A 34 27.34 27.97 14.49
CA SER A 34 27.23 26.54 14.68
C SER A 34 25.80 26.08 14.38
N GLU A 35 25.61 25.36 13.28
CA GLU A 35 24.34 24.70 13.01
C GLU A 35 24.26 23.36 13.75
N LYS A 36 23.49 23.45 14.83
CA LYS A 36 23.00 22.34 15.64
C LYS A 36 22.22 21.37 14.74
N ARG A 37 22.59 20.08 14.84
CA ARG A 37 21.76 18.94 14.41
C ARG A 37 20.32 19.15 14.89
N ALA A 38 19.40 19.40 13.97
CA ALA A 38 17.97 19.30 14.22
C ALA A 38 17.65 17.82 14.48
N ARG A 39 17.50 17.47 15.76
CA ARG A 39 16.89 16.22 16.18
C ARG A 39 15.43 16.26 15.73
N SER A 40 15.01 15.25 14.98
CA SER A 40 13.60 14.98 14.67
C SER A 40 12.79 14.94 15.97
N PRO A 41 11.59 15.56 16.03
CA PRO A 41 10.77 15.50 17.21
C PRO A 41 10.24 14.07 17.37
N SER A 42 10.53 13.48 18.53
CA SER A 42 9.92 12.24 19.00
C SER A 42 8.42 12.50 19.19
N ASN A 43 7.60 11.99 18.27
CA ASN A 43 6.15 11.93 18.46
C ASN A 43 5.85 10.83 19.47
N SER A 44 5.77 11.20 20.75
CA SER A 44 5.13 10.37 21.75
C SER A 44 3.63 10.29 21.43
N PHE A 45 3.20 9.17 20.89
CA PHE A 45 1.80 8.81 20.71
C PHE A 45 1.03 9.02 22.02
N ASN A 46 -0.09 9.74 21.97
CA ASN A 46 -1.10 9.65 23.03
C ASN A 46 -1.94 8.38 22.80
N ASP A 47 -1.27 7.23 22.93
CA ASP A 47 -1.83 5.87 22.79
C ASP A 47 -2.92 5.59 23.85
N ASP A 48 -2.86 6.32 24.98
CA ASP A 48 -3.77 6.17 26.11
C ASP A 48 -5.24 6.49 25.79
N SER A 49 -5.50 7.41 24.85
CA SER A 49 -6.87 7.82 24.49
C SER A 49 -7.61 6.69 23.76
N TYR A 50 -6.96 6.06 22.78
CA TYR A 50 -7.59 5.00 22.00
C TYR A 50 -7.55 3.66 22.74
N ALA A 51 -6.43 3.32 23.38
CA ALA A 51 -6.33 2.11 24.21
C ALA A 51 -7.37 2.10 25.34
N SER A 52 -7.71 3.27 25.92
CA SER A 52 -8.77 3.37 26.94
C SER A 52 -10.19 3.25 26.36
N ILE A 53 -10.42 3.66 25.11
CA ILE A 53 -11.69 3.46 24.39
C ILE A 53 -11.87 1.98 23.99
N VAL A 54 -10.81 1.34 23.49
CA VAL A 54 -10.77 -0.10 23.15
C VAL A 54 -10.97 -0.98 24.39
N LYS A 55 -10.46 -0.58 25.56
CA LYS A 55 -10.68 -1.29 26.83
C LYS A 55 -12.12 -1.14 27.37
N LYS A 56 -12.83 -0.05 27.05
CA LYS A 56 -14.17 0.25 27.58
C LYS A 56 -15.33 -0.22 26.70
N ARG A 57 -15.09 -0.47 25.42
CA ARG A 57 -16.06 -1.06 24.49
C ARG A 57 -15.45 -2.34 23.91
N LYS A 58 -16.15 -3.48 23.97
CA LYS A 58 -15.76 -4.66 23.19
C LYS A 58 -15.86 -4.32 21.70
N ILE A 59 -14.85 -3.68 21.15
CA ILE A 59 -14.73 -3.41 19.72
C ILE A 59 -14.51 -4.78 19.08
N SER A 60 -15.34 -5.13 18.11
CA SER A 60 -15.18 -6.36 17.32
C SER A 60 -14.19 -6.14 16.18
N PRO A 61 -13.52 -7.19 15.69
CA PRO A 61 -12.73 -7.11 14.45
C PRO A 61 -13.55 -6.49 13.31
N HIS A 62 -13.00 -5.47 12.66
CA HIS A 62 -13.60 -4.77 11.52
C HIS A 62 -12.50 -4.12 10.65
N PRO A 63 -12.79 -3.75 9.39
CA PRO A 63 -13.99 -4.10 8.60
C PRO A 63 -13.99 -5.57 8.15
N LEU A 64 -15.17 -6.12 7.84
CA LEU A 64 -15.32 -7.54 7.48
C LEU A 64 -15.78 -7.72 6.01
N LEU A 65 -15.13 -8.63 5.29
CA LEU A 65 -15.64 -9.20 4.05
C LEU A 65 -15.89 -10.69 4.28
N ASP A 66 -17.15 -11.11 4.21
CA ASP A 66 -17.54 -12.53 4.33
C ASP A 66 -16.98 -13.21 5.60
N GLY A 67 -17.01 -12.50 6.73
CA GLY A 67 -16.47 -12.96 8.01
C GLY A 67 -14.95 -12.86 8.16
N TYR A 68 -14.21 -12.43 7.14
CA TYR A 68 -12.78 -12.15 7.22
C TYR A 68 -12.51 -10.67 7.51
N GLN A 69 -11.71 -10.37 8.53
CA GLN A 69 -11.27 -9.01 8.80
C GLN A 69 -10.27 -8.53 7.75
N LEU A 70 -10.51 -7.36 7.17
CA LEU A 70 -9.52 -6.70 6.32
C LEU A 70 -8.45 -6.02 7.19
N ILE A 71 -7.18 -6.25 6.86
CA ILE A 71 -6.02 -5.69 7.54
C ILE A 71 -5.04 -5.20 6.47
N GLY A 72 -4.60 -3.95 6.54
CA GLY A 72 -3.68 -3.41 5.53
C GLY A 72 -3.63 -1.90 5.38
N ASP A 73 -3.19 -1.44 4.23
CA ASP A 73 -3.01 -0.02 3.94
C ASP A 73 -4.26 0.68 3.36
N SER A 74 -4.06 1.84 2.72
CA SER A 74 -5.11 2.64 2.11
C SER A 74 -5.89 1.91 1.00
N LEU A 75 -5.34 0.86 0.38
CA LEU A 75 -6.06 0.07 -0.62
C LEU A 75 -7.25 -0.67 0.00
N LEU A 76 -7.03 -1.39 1.11
CA LEU A 76 -8.13 -2.08 1.83
C LEU A 76 -9.02 -1.10 2.59
N LEU A 77 -8.48 0.02 3.04
CA LEU A 77 -9.30 1.09 3.61
C LEU A 77 -10.32 1.63 2.60
N ARG A 78 -9.88 1.89 1.36
CA ARG A 78 -10.78 2.29 0.27
C ARG A 78 -11.73 1.18 -0.15
N PHE A 79 -11.29 -0.07 -0.10
CA PHE A 79 -12.19 -1.21 -0.31
C PHE A 79 -13.35 -1.16 0.69
N ALA A 80 -13.05 -0.99 1.98
CA ALA A 80 -14.08 -0.91 3.01
C ALA A 80 -15.09 0.23 2.74
N GLU A 81 -14.62 1.41 2.34
CA GLU A 81 -15.53 2.53 2.09
C GLU A 81 -16.32 2.41 0.79
N GLN A 82 -15.66 2.07 -0.31
CA GLN A 82 -16.29 2.14 -1.64
C GLN A 82 -17.07 0.87 -2.00
N VAL A 83 -16.74 -0.26 -1.37
CA VAL A 83 -17.31 -1.57 -1.67
C VAL A 83 -18.13 -2.12 -0.52
N LEU A 84 -17.72 -1.89 0.74
CA LEU A 84 -18.48 -2.31 1.93
C LEU A 84 -19.36 -1.18 2.49
N PHE A 85 -19.22 0.05 1.98
CA PHE A 85 -19.95 1.24 2.44
C PHE A 85 -19.72 1.58 3.92
N GLU A 86 -18.54 1.19 4.43
CA GLU A 86 -18.13 1.47 5.80
C GLU A 86 -17.63 2.91 5.95
N ARG A 87 -17.85 3.50 7.12
CA ARG A 87 -17.38 4.87 7.40
C ARG A 87 -16.02 4.84 8.10
N CYS A 88 -14.98 5.33 7.43
CA CYS A 88 -13.68 5.50 8.05
C CYS A 88 -13.66 6.57 9.15
N ILE A 89 -12.77 6.35 10.11
CA ILE A 89 -12.44 7.30 11.17
C ILE A 89 -11.30 8.19 10.66
N TYR A 90 -11.42 9.48 10.96
CA TYR A 90 -10.37 10.48 10.74
C TYR A 90 -9.99 11.04 12.10
N ASP A 91 -8.75 10.82 12.51
CA ASP A 91 -8.22 11.32 13.77
C ASP A 91 -6.78 11.78 13.58
N ASN A 92 -6.45 12.99 14.03
CA ASN A 92 -5.11 13.57 13.94
C ASN A 92 -4.45 13.47 12.54
N GLY A 93 -5.24 13.64 11.47
CA GLY A 93 -4.75 13.53 10.09
C GLY A 93 -4.53 12.10 9.60
N MET A 94 -4.73 11.09 10.45
CA MET A 94 -4.72 9.69 10.09
C MET A 94 -6.15 9.22 9.75
N ARG A 95 -6.25 8.44 8.69
CA ARG A 95 -7.50 7.83 8.26
C ARG A 95 -7.41 6.32 8.45
N TYR A 96 -8.36 5.74 9.17
CA TYR A 96 -8.32 4.32 9.50
C TYR A 96 -9.70 3.71 9.73
N LEU A 97 -9.74 2.38 9.71
CA LEU A 97 -10.87 1.57 10.11
C LEU A 97 -10.31 0.23 10.61
N GLY A 98 -10.33 0.02 11.94
CA GLY A 98 -9.68 -1.14 12.54
C GLY A 98 -8.17 -1.14 12.25
N LEU A 99 -7.67 -2.24 11.67
CA LEU A 99 -6.27 -2.37 11.22
C LEU A 99 -6.09 -2.05 9.72
N CYS A 100 -7.08 -1.44 9.06
CA CYS A 100 -6.86 -0.78 7.78
C CYS A 100 -6.46 0.69 8.04
N VAL A 101 -5.23 1.07 7.72
CA VAL A 101 -4.71 2.41 8.04
C VAL A 101 -4.06 3.04 6.81
N SER A 102 -4.45 4.28 6.49
CA SER A 102 -3.89 5.01 5.35
C SER A 102 -2.41 5.30 5.55
N GLY A 103 -1.59 5.01 4.54
CA GLY A 103 -0.14 5.27 4.56
C GLY A 103 0.69 4.23 5.32
N GLN A 104 0.05 3.22 5.90
CA GLN A 104 0.71 2.23 6.76
C GLN A 104 1.73 1.36 6.00
N THR A 105 2.88 1.15 6.63
CA THR A 105 3.91 0.17 6.23
C THR A 105 3.73 -1.17 6.94
N ILE A 106 4.49 -2.18 6.55
CA ILE A 106 4.48 -3.50 7.21
C ILE A 106 4.88 -3.38 8.69
N GLU A 107 5.92 -2.61 8.99
CA GLU A 107 6.47 -2.39 10.32
C GLU A 107 5.48 -1.65 11.21
N GLU A 108 4.84 -0.61 10.65
CA GLU A 108 3.79 0.14 11.32
C GLU A 108 2.52 -0.69 11.58
N LEU A 109 2.23 -1.69 10.75
CA LEU A 109 1.17 -2.67 11.01
C LEU A 109 1.56 -3.62 12.13
N LYS A 110 2.78 -4.15 12.10
CA LYS A 110 3.33 -5.00 13.15
C LYS A 110 3.23 -4.31 14.52
N GLU A 111 3.70 -3.07 14.64
CA GLU A 111 3.62 -2.28 15.87
C GLU A 111 2.17 -2.12 16.37
N ARG A 112 1.22 -1.81 15.46
CA ARG A 112 -0.20 -1.68 15.85
C ARG A 112 -0.81 -3.00 16.30
N VAL A 113 -0.39 -4.12 15.73
CA VAL A 113 -0.80 -5.46 16.15
C VAL A 113 -0.19 -5.76 17.53
N GLU A 114 1.10 -5.52 17.75
CA GLU A 114 1.78 -5.70 19.06
C GLU A 114 1.11 -4.88 20.17
N ASN A 115 0.84 -3.60 19.90
CA ASN A 115 0.24 -2.66 20.84
C ASN A 115 -1.29 -2.84 21.00
N LYS A 116 -1.88 -3.84 20.33
CA LYS A 116 -3.32 -4.14 20.38
C LYS A 116 -4.18 -2.91 20.04
N PHE A 117 -3.72 -2.12 19.07
CA PHE A 117 -4.45 -0.95 18.57
C PHE A 117 -5.90 -1.31 18.24
N SER A 118 -6.10 -2.39 17.49
CA SER A 118 -7.42 -2.94 17.19
C SER A 118 -7.38 -4.47 17.36
N PRO A 119 -8.50 -5.11 17.72
CA PRO A 119 -8.56 -6.58 17.74
C PRO A 119 -8.23 -7.17 16.37
N VAL A 120 -7.56 -8.31 16.40
CA VAL A 120 -7.30 -9.17 15.23
C VAL A 120 -8.36 -10.27 15.24
N GLY A 121 -9.06 -10.45 14.12
CA GLY A 121 -10.05 -11.51 13.94
C GLY A 121 -9.42 -12.87 13.69
N GLU A 122 -10.19 -13.94 13.88
CA GLU A 122 -9.71 -15.31 13.64
C GLU A 122 -9.49 -15.60 12.14
N LYS A 123 -10.19 -14.89 11.27
CA LYS A 123 -10.07 -15.00 9.81
C LYS A 123 -9.71 -13.61 9.28
N ILE A 124 -8.61 -13.48 8.54
CA ILE A 124 -8.13 -12.19 8.06
C ILE A 124 -7.80 -12.20 6.57
N ILE A 125 -7.96 -11.05 5.92
CA ILE A 125 -7.44 -10.75 4.59
C ILE A 125 -6.37 -9.65 4.75
N LEU A 126 -5.14 -9.96 4.36
CA LEU A 126 -3.98 -9.10 4.48
C LEU A 126 -3.54 -8.56 3.11
N LEU A 127 -3.43 -7.24 2.98
CA LEU A 127 -2.79 -6.57 1.84
C LEU A 127 -1.95 -5.41 2.38
N ILE A 128 -0.63 -5.54 2.31
CA ILE A 128 0.32 -4.57 2.87
C ILE A 128 1.62 -4.55 2.05
N GLY A 129 2.32 -3.42 2.07
CA GLY A 129 3.62 -3.25 1.43
C GLY A 129 3.67 -2.21 0.30
N THR A 130 2.52 -1.66 -0.10
CA THR A 130 2.45 -0.58 -1.10
C THR A 130 3.31 0.62 -0.67
N ASN A 131 3.17 1.05 0.59
CA ASN A 131 3.89 2.18 1.13
C ASN A 131 5.39 1.90 1.30
N ASN A 132 5.79 0.66 1.64
CA ASN A 132 7.20 0.28 1.68
C ASN A 132 7.86 0.44 0.30
N ILE A 133 7.20 0.01 -0.78
CA ILE A 133 7.68 0.23 -2.16
C ILE A 133 7.78 1.72 -2.47
N LEU A 134 6.74 2.49 -2.17
CA LEU A 134 6.70 3.94 -2.44
C LEU A 134 7.79 4.71 -1.66
N GLN A 135 8.14 4.24 -0.47
CA GLN A 135 9.20 4.81 0.37
C GLN A 135 10.60 4.27 0.01
N GLY A 136 10.69 3.31 -0.92
CA GLY A 136 11.95 2.83 -1.44
C GLY A 136 12.60 1.69 -0.65
N ALA A 137 11.87 1.01 0.23
CA ALA A 137 12.34 -0.18 0.94
C ALA A 137 12.91 -1.24 -0.04
N SER A 138 13.88 -2.04 0.42
CA SER A 138 14.37 -3.17 -0.38
C SER A 138 13.35 -4.30 -0.36
N ALA A 139 13.41 -5.19 -1.36
CA ALA A 139 12.53 -6.36 -1.38
C ALA A 139 12.83 -7.31 -0.21
N ASP A 140 14.08 -7.38 0.24
CA ASP A 140 14.49 -8.25 1.35
C ASP A 140 13.96 -7.72 2.69
N ASP A 141 14.11 -6.41 2.96
CA ASP A 141 13.55 -5.80 4.18
C ASP A 141 12.02 -6.01 4.27
N MET A 142 11.33 -5.90 3.14
CA MET A 142 9.89 -6.13 3.07
C MET A 142 9.51 -7.60 3.31
N ARG A 143 10.33 -8.55 2.86
CA ARG A 143 10.11 -9.98 3.08
C ARG A 143 10.30 -10.33 4.55
N ASP A 144 11.40 -9.88 5.13
CA ASP A 144 11.73 -10.15 6.53
C ASP A 144 10.66 -9.56 7.45
N SER A 145 10.27 -8.30 7.20
CA SER A 145 9.19 -7.64 7.95
C SER A 145 7.84 -8.32 7.78
N LEU A 146 7.54 -8.85 6.59
CA LEU A 146 6.30 -9.60 6.37
C LEU A 146 6.31 -10.95 7.11
N VAL A 147 7.45 -11.64 7.17
CA VAL A 147 7.60 -12.89 7.93
C VAL A 147 7.33 -12.62 9.41
N GLU A 148 7.97 -11.60 9.99
CA GLU A 148 7.77 -11.23 11.39
C GLU A 148 6.31 -10.84 11.68
N LEU A 149 5.67 -10.10 10.76
CA LEU A 149 4.25 -9.77 10.89
C LEU A 149 3.37 -11.03 10.85
N LEU A 150 3.66 -11.98 9.97
CA LEU A 150 2.90 -13.23 9.88
C LEU A 150 3.06 -14.08 11.13
N ASP A 151 4.27 -14.18 11.70
CA ASP A 151 4.49 -14.88 12.97
C ASP A 151 3.63 -14.30 14.10
N LEU A 152 3.54 -12.97 14.17
CA LEU A 152 2.69 -12.27 15.14
C LEU A 152 1.18 -12.49 14.89
N LEU A 153 0.76 -12.59 13.63
CA LEU A 153 -0.63 -12.82 13.26
C LEU A 153 -1.06 -14.27 13.48
N ASP A 154 -0.15 -15.24 13.31
CA ASP A 154 -0.41 -16.67 13.52
C ASP A 154 -0.80 -16.99 14.97
N GLU A 155 -0.36 -16.19 15.93
CA GLU A 155 -0.80 -16.28 17.33
C GLU A 155 -2.28 -15.96 17.55
N ARG A 156 -2.96 -15.36 16.55
CA ARG A 156 -4.28 -14.72 16.69
C ARG A 156 -5.27 -15.12 15.61
N ALA A 157 -4.80 -15.33 14.39
CA ALA A 157 -5.60 -15.67 13.23
C ALA A 157 -5.45 -17.15 12.89
N LYS A 158 -6.59 -17.86 12.86
CA LYS A 158 -6.69 -19.25 12.41
C LYS A 158 -6.59 -19.39 10.90
N ARG A 159 -6.95 -18.34 10.15
CA ARG A 159 -6.88 -18.32 8.68
C ARG A 159 -6.44 -16.95 8.17
N ILE A 160 -5.42 -16.94 7.32
CA ILE A 160 -4.86 -15.73 6.72
C ILE A 160 -4.96 -15.85 5.20
N VAL A 161 -5.68 -14.94 4.57
CA VAL A 161 -5.67 -14.75 3.11
C VAL A 161 -4.75 -13.59 2.80
N ILE A 162 -3.58 -13.85 2.22
CA ILE A 162 -2.65 -12.80 1.81
C ILE A 162 -2.81 -12.48 0.33
N LEU A 163 -2.88 -11.19 0.02
CA LEU A 163 -3.03 -10.67 -1.34
C LEU A 163 -1.67 -10.20 -1.87
N THR A 164 -1.36 -10.51 -3.13
CA THR A 164 -0.25 -9.84 -3.82
C THR A 164 -0.56 -8.36 -4.03
N LEU A 165 0.46 -7.51 -4.14
CA LEU A 165 0.27 -6.10 -4.43
C LEU A 165 -0.25 -5.90 -5.86
N PRO A 166 -1.24 -5.01 -6.10
CA PRO A 166 -1.51 -4.51 -7.43
C PRO A 166 -0.31 -3.66 -7.91
N PRO A 167 -0.07 -3.55 -9.24
CA PRO A 167 0.97 -2.67 -9.77
C PRO A 167 0.66 -1.20 -9.43
N ILE A 168 1.69 -0.35 -9.44
CA ILE A 168 1.60 1.06 -9.07
C ILE A 168 1.86 1.91 -10.32
N PRO A 169 0.82 2.40 -11.02
CA PRO A 169 0.99 3.15 -12.27
C PRO A 169 1.95 4.33 -12.17
N LYS A 170 2.00 5.00 -11.01
CA LYS A 170 2.92 6.11 -10.73
C LYS A 170 4.40 5.72 -10.93
N LEU A 171 4.74 4.44 -10.74
CA LEU A 171 6.10 3.91 -10.82
C LEU A 171 6.33 3.00 -12.03
N GLU A 172 5.36 2.87 -12.93
CA GLU A 172 5.40 1.93 -14.06
C GLU A 172 6.64 2.09 -14.96
N ASN A 173 7.15 3.32 -15.11
CA ASN A 173 8.32 3.58 -15.93
C ASN A 173 9.66 3.41 -15.18
N ASP A 174 9.66 3.04 -13.89
CA ASP A 174 10.88 2.73 -13.13
C ASP A 174 11.17 1.22 -13.16
N GLY A 175 12.23 0.81 -13.87
CA GLY A 175 12.64 -0.60 -13.93
C GLY A 175 12.99 -1.21 -12.56
N ARG A 176 13.47 -0.39 -11.60
CA ARG A 176 13.75 -0.86 -10.23
C ARG A 176 12.46 -1.13 -9.45
N PHE A 177 11.39 -0.41 -9.76
CA PHE A 177 10.07 -0.70 -9.22
C PHE A 177 9.63 -2.11 -9.63
N TRP A 178 9.69 -2.45 -10.93
CA TRP A 178 9.30 -3.79 -11.39
C TRP A 178 10.13 -4.91 -10.77
N TYR A 179 11.44 -4.71 -10.59
CA TYR A 179 12.27 -5.67 -9.87
C TYR A 179 11.76 -5.89 -8.44
N LYS A 180 11.56 -4.82 -7.66
CA LYS A 180 11.06 -4.90 -6.27
C LYS A 180 9.66 -5.50 -6.20
N PHE A 181 8.76 -5.02 -7.05
CA PHE A 181 7.38 -5.47 -7.16
C PHE A 181 7.30 -6.98 -7.46
N ASN A 182 8.01 -7.45 -8.49
CA ASN A 182 8.04 -8.87 -8.85
C ASN A 182 8.74 -9.71 -7.77
N SER A 183 9.79 -9.19 -7.16
CA SER A 183 10.54 -9.86 -6.09
C SER A 183 9.69 -10.06 -4.84
N TYR A 184 8.91 -9.05 -4.43
CA TYR A 184 8.03 -9.11 -3.27
C TYR A 184 6.76 -9.94 -3.55
N ASN A 185 6.08 -9.70 -4.67
CA ASN A 185 4.91 -10.51 -5.04
C ASN A 185 5.28 -11.97 -5.32
N GLY A 186 6.45 -12.22 -5.89
CA GLY A 186 7.00 -13.56 -6.07
C GLY A 186 7.20 -14.26 -4.73
N PHE A 187 7.71 -13.55 -3.72
CA PHE A 187 7.82 -14.09 -2.37
C PHE A 187 6.44 -14.40 -1.76
N ILE A 188 5.48 -13.47 -1.83
CA ILE A 188 4.11 -13.69 -1.31
C ILE A 188 3.51 -14.97 -1.89
N LYS A 189 3.69 -15.21 -3.20
CA LYS A 189 3.21 -16.42 -3.90
C LYS A 189 3.79 -17.73 -3.37
N THR A 190 4.90 -17.70 -2.62
CA THR A 190 5.50 -18.90 -2.02
C THR A 190 5.02 -19.16 -0.59
N LEU A 191 4.25 -18.26 0.03
CA LEU A 191 3.92 -18.35 1.46
C LEU A 191 2.96 -19.49 1.80
N ASN A 192 2.01 -19.81 0.93
CA ASN A 192 1.10 -20.95 1.13
C ASN A 192 1.82 -22.32 1.10
N ILE A 193 3.03 -22.38 0.55
CA ILE A 193 3.87 -23.59 0.62
C ILE A 193 4.52 -23.70 2.00
N LYS A 194 4.73 -22.57 2.68
CA LYS A 194 5.49 -22.49 3.94
C LYS A 194 4.61 -22.46 5.19
N ARG A 195 3.32 -22.13 5.05
CA ARG A 195 2.39 -21.94 6.18
C ARG A 195 1.01 -22.51 5.83
N GLU A 196 0.53 -23.46 6.63
CA GLU A 196 -0.72 -24.19 6.37
C GLU A 196 -1.98 -23.31 6.51
N ASN A 197 -1.97 -22.35 7.44
CA ASN A 197 -3.08 -21.43 7.68
C ASN A 197 -3.11 -20.23 6.69
N VAL A 198 -2.17 -20.17 5.73
CA VAL A 198 -2.03 -19.08 4.77
C VAL A 198 -2.51 -19.49 3.38
N THR A 199 -3.52 -18.79 2.88
CA THR A 199 -3.93 -18.85 1.48
C THR A 199 -3.44 -17.61 0.73
N VAL A 200 -2.74 -17.80 -0.38
CA VAL A 200 -2.31 -16.67 -1.23
C VAL A 200 -3.31 -16.44 -2.34
N LYS A 201 -3.69 -15.18 -2.57
CA LYS A 201 -4.44 -14.74 -3.76
C LYS A 201 -3.66 -13.74 -4.57
N ASP A 202 -3.37 -14.16 -5.80
CA ASP A 202 -2.66 -13.31 -6.75
C ASP A 202 -3.61 -12.32 -7.43
N ILE A 203 -3.75 -11.13 -6.85
CA ILE A 203 -4.55 -10.05 -7.43
C ILE A 203 -3.75 -9.17 -8.39
N SER A 204 -2.40 -9.27 -8.38
CA SER A 204 -1.51 -8.43 -9.20
C SER A 204 -1.86 -8.49 -10.69
N GLN A 205 -2.15 -9.69 -11.20
CA GLN A 205 -2.46 -9.94 -12.61
C GLN A 205 -3.82 -9.37 -13.04
N LEU A 206 -4.71 -9.05 -12.10
CA LEU A 206 -6.03 -8.49 -12.43
C LEU A 206 -5.95 -7.08 -13.03
N PHE A 207 -4.81 -6.42 -12.83
CA PHE A 207 -4.58 -5.01 -13.15
C PHE A 207 -3.45 -4.81 -14.15
N LEU A 208 -2.99 -5.89 -14.79
CA LEU A 208 -1.99 -5.86 -15.85
C LEU A 208 -2.64 -6.22 -17.19
N GLU A 209 -2.22 -5.52 -18.24
CA GLU A 209 -2.57 -5.80 -19.64
C GLU A 209 -1.29 -5.68 -20.47
N GLU A 210 -0.90 -6.78 -21.12
CA GLU A 210 0.35 -6.87 -21.90
C GLU A 210 1.62 -6.44 -21.12
N GLY A 211 1.61 -6.60 -19.79
CA GLY A 211 2.71 -6.22 -18.90
C GLY A 211 2.67 -4.77 -18.40
N TYR A 212 1.67 -3.99 -18.81
CA TYR A 212 1.44 -2.61 -18.37
C TYR A 212 0.26 -2.52 -17.41
N CYS A 213 0.25 -1.47 -16.59
CA CYS A 213 -0.85 -1.16 -15.69
C CYS A 213 -2.10 -0.83 -16.51
N ASN A 214 -3.17 -1.59 -16.31
CA ASN A 214 -4.46 -1.24 -16.91
C ASN A 214 -5.07 -0.07 -16.13
N MET A 215 -4.99 1.12 -16.73
CA MET A 215 -5.38 2.39 -16.13
C MET A 215 -6.89 2.54 -15.85
N ASP A 216 -7.73 1.66 -16.38
CA ASP A 216 -9.19 1.70 -16.13
C ASP A 216 -9.56 1.30 -14.71
N TYR A 217 -8.63 0.67 -13.98
CA TYR A 217 -8.84 0.23 -12.59
C TYR A 217 -8.21 1.12 -11.53
N PHE A 218 -7.53 2.20 -11.92
CA PHE A 218 -6.84 3.10 -11.00
C PHE A 218 -7.50 4.48 -10.93
N GLU A 219 -7.39 5.12 -9.77
CA GLU A 219 -7.73 6.52 -9.66
C GLU A 219 -6.70 7.38 -10.40
N ARG A 220 -7.21 8.27 -11.25
CA ARG A 220 -6.38 9.24 -11.95
C ARG A 220 -6.01 10.42 -11.04
N TRP A 221 -6.90 10.79 -10.12
CA TRP A 221 -6.78 12.01 -9.31
C TRP A 221 -7.18 11.74 -7.86
N TYR A 222 -6.45 12.34 -6.90
CA TYR A 222 -6.71 12.17 -5.47
C TYR A 222 -7.97 12.91 -5.00
N ASP A 223 -8.21 14.08 -5.58
CA ASP A 223 -9.41 14.88 -5.42
C ASP A 223 -9.79 15.41 -6.80
N ARG A 224 -11.08 15.36 -7.14
CA ARG A 224 -11.63 15.90 -8.39
C ARG A 224 -11.34 17.40 -8.53
N LEU A 225 -11.09 18.09 -7.42
CA LEU A 225 -10.80 19.53 -7.40
C LEU A 225 -9.29 19.85 -7.49
N GLN A 226 -8.40 19.02 -6.91
CA GLN A 226 -7.00 19.41 -6.70
C GLN A 226 -5.99 18.95 -7.78
N ARG A 227 -6.41 18.32 -8.88
CA ARG A 227 -5.52 17.95 -10.01
C ARG A 227 -4.20 17.24 -9.62
N ARG A 228 -4.11 16.64 -8.43
CA ARG A 228 -2.95 15.85 -8.00
C ARG A 228 -3.14 14.42 -8.52
N PRO A 229 -2.24 13.90 -9.38
CA PRO A 229 -2.31 12.52 -9.81
C PRO A 229 -2.25 11.57 -8.60
N ASP A 230 -3.18 10.63 -8.53
CA ASP A 230 -3.16 9.56 -7.53
C ASP A 230 -2.24 8.45 -8.05
N LEU A 231 -2.68 7.72 -9.08
CA LEU A 231 -1.90 6.69 -9.80
C LEU A 231 -1.29 5.61 -8.87
N ILE A 232 -1.88 5.45 -7.68
CA ILE A 232 -1.50 4.46 -6.68
C ILE A 232 -2.72 3.64 -6.31
N HIS A 233 -3.83 4.30 -5.97
CA HIS A 233 -5.02 3.62 -5.49
C HIS A 233 -5.88 3.08 -6.63
N LEU A 234 -6.50 1.94 -6.37
CA LEU A 234 -7.57 1.41 -7.21
C LEU A 234 -8.81 2.29 -7.11
N ASN A 235 -9.52 2.42 -8.23
CA ASN A 235 -10.85 3.00 -8.27
C ASN A 235 -11.91 1.94 -7.92
N ARG A 236 -13.18 2.35 -7.85
CA ARG A 236 -14.29 1.44 -7.51
C ARG A 236 -14.37 0.20 -8.42
N ALA A 237 -14.09 0.32 -9.71
CA ALA A 237 -14.10 -0.82 -10.63
C ALA A 237 -12.97 -1.81 -10.29
N GLY A 238 -11.76 -1.31 -9.99
CA GLY A 238 -10.64 -2.13 -9.55
C GLY A 238 -10.92 -2.87 -8.24
N LEU A 239 -11.51 -2.17 -7.26
CA LEU A 239 -11.88 -2.75 -5.96
C LEU A 239 -12.98 -3.82 -6.10
N LEU A 240 -13.98 -3.60 -6.97
CA LEU A 240 -15.00 -4.63 -7.27
C LEU A 240 -14.40 -5.87 -7.95
N LYS A 241 -13.33 -5.70 -8.73
CA LYS A 241 -12.59 -6.82 -9.32
C LYS A 241 -11.92 -7.67 -8.25
N ILE A 242 -11.33 -7.06 -7.22
CA ILE A 242 -10.82 -7.78 -6.03
C ILE A 242 -11.95 -8.53 -5.34
N LYS A 243 -13.06 -7.85 -5.01
CA LYS A 243 -14.21 -8.50 -4.33
C LYS A 243 -14.68 -9.72 -5.10
N THR A 244 -14.85 -9.57 -6.41
CA THR A 244 -15.30 -10.64 -7.30
C THR A 244 -14.28 -11.79 -7.32
N HIS A 245 -12.99 -11.49 -7.36
CA HIS A 245 -11.93 -12.51 -7.33
C HIS A 245 -11.89 -13.27 -6.00
N LEU A 246 -12.10 -12.59 -4.87
CA LEU A 246 -12.10 -13.21 -3.53
C LEU A 246 -13.35 -14.05 -3.27
N LEU A 247 -14.52 -13.63 -3.77
CA LEU A 247 -15.77 -14.37 -3.58
C LEU A 247 -15.96 -15.50 -4.60
N LYS A 248 -15.35 -15.40 -5.79
CA LYS A 248 -15.34 -16.50 -6.75
C LYS A 248 -14.45 -17.63 -6.22
N ASN A 249 -14.90 -18.87 -6.43
CA ASN A 249 -14.21 -20.11 -6.05
C ASN A 249 -14.31 -20.51 -4.56
N ASN A 250 -15.33 -20.05 -3.82
CA ASN A 250 -15.57 -20.47 -2.42
C ASN A 250 -14.37 -20.29 -1.48
N VAL A 251 -13.46 -19.37 -1.81
CA VAL A 251 -12.18 -19.17 -1.11
C VAL A 251 -12.41 -18.78 0.35
N LEU A 252 -13.43 -17.97 0.60
CA LEU A 252 -13.78 -17.51 1.93
C LEU A 252 -14.83 -18.43 2.60
N SER A 253 -15.38 -19.39 1.86
CA SER A 253 -16.52 -20.21 2.29
C SER A 253 -16.16 -21.68 2.54
N GLU A 254 -14.93 -21.98 3.00
CA GLU A 254 -14.68 -23.28 3.62
C GLU A 254 -15.32 -23.29 5.03
N GLU A 255 -16.62 -23.53 5.08
CA GLU A 255 -17.33 -23.98 6.27
C GLU A 255 -16.90 -25.42 6.59
N GLU A 256 -16.43 -25.57 7.83
CA GLU A 256 -16.47 -26.76 8.69
C GLU A 256 -16.67 -28.14 8.03
N SER A 257 -15.62 -28.96 8.06
CA SER A 257 -15.71 -30.42 8.16
C SER A 257 -15.08 -30.87 9.47
#